data_AF-A0A4W5Q3L3-F1
#
_entry.id   AF-A0A4W5Q3L3-F1
#
_cell.length_a   1.000
_cell.length_b   1.000
_cell.length_c   1.000
_cell.angle_alpha   90.00
_cell.angle_beta   90.00
_cell.angle_gamma   90.00
#
_symmetry.space_group_name_H-M   'P 1'
#
loop_
_entity.id
_entity.type
_entity.pdbx_description
1 polymer ?
#
loop_
_entity_poly.entity_id
_entity_poly.type
_entity_poly.pdbx_seq_one_letter_code
_entity_poly.pdbx_strand_id
1 'polypeptide(L)'
;TRRGRDCAEEAGSAESDERSSGTLSTAYPSDALIGCCAQGTVRKAGALAVKNFLVHKKNKKVEPATKRKWKHYWVCLKGCTLFLYETDGRSGIDHNSVPKHAVWAEYSILQAVPEHPKKDFVFCLSNSLGDAFLFQVRGLRLPA
;
A
#
# COMPACT_ATOMS: atom_id res chain seq x y z
N THR A 1 6.51 -16.26 -47.16
CA THR A 1 6.11 -15.12 -46.30
C THR A 1 4.66 -15.32 -45.88
N ARG A 2 4.42 -15.57 -44.58
CA ARG A 2 3.14 -16.06 -44.03
C ARG A 2 2.24 -14.90 -43.56
N ARG A 3 0.96 -14.98 -43.96
CA ARG A 3 -0.31 -14.49 -43.34
C ARG A 3 -0.17 -13.79 -41.99
N GLY A 4 -0.77 -12.62 -41.76
CA GLY A 4 -2.19 -12.28 -41.93
C GLY A 4 -2.80 -12.13 -40.54
N ARG A 5 -3.28 -10.95 -40.17
CA ARG A 5 -3.85 -10.67 -38.85
C ARG A 5 -5.05 -9.74 -39.04
N ASP A 6 -6.25 -10.30 -38.91
CA ASP A 6 -7.53 -9.60 -38.80
C ASP A 6 -8.45 -10.36 -37.82
N CYS A 7 -9.43 -9.64 -37.29
CA CYS A 7 -10.61 -10.04 -36.50
C CYS A 7 -10.39 -10.13 -34.97
N ALA A 8 -11.24 -9.61 -34.07
CA ALA A 8 -12.57 -8.98 -34.17
C ALA A 8 -12.93 -8.18 -32.89
N GLU A 9 -13.79 -7.17 -33.05
CA GLU A 9 -14.70 -6.61 -32.02
C GLU A 9 -15.87 -7.59 -31.76
N GLU A 10 -16.36 -7.71 -30.51
CA GLU A 10 -17.79 -7.56 -30.20
C GLU A 10 -18.09 -7.46 -28.69
N ALA A 11 -19.33 -7.04 -28.41
CA ALA A 11 -19.88 -6.44 -27.21
C ALA A 11 -20.24 -7.40 -26.06
N GLY A 12 -20.53 -6.83 -24.89
CA GLY A 12 -21.12 -7.54 -23.75
C GLY A 12 -21.35 -6.64 -22.53
N SER A 13 -22.48 -5.93 -22.52
CA SER A 13 -23.03 -5.17 -21.40
C SER A 13 -23.52 -6.07 -20.26
N ALA A 14 -23.23 -5.71 -19.00
CA ALA A 14 -24.10 -6.00 -17.84
C ALA A 14 -23.78 -5.07 -16.66
N GLU A 15 -24.84 -4.52 -16.08
CA GLU A 15 -24.89 -3.61 -14.95
C GLU A 15 -24.64 -4.27 -13.57
N SER A 16 -24.07 -3.46 -12.66
CA SER A 16 -24.41 -3.25 -11.25
C SER A 16 -24.18 -4.30 -10.14
N ASP A 17 -23.37 -3.83 -9.17
CA ASP A 17 -23.46 -3.85 -7.70
C ASP A 17 -23.75 -5.15 -6.92
N GLU A 18 -22.75 -5.57 -6.11
CA GLU A 18 -22.86 -5.64 -4.64
C GLU A 18 -21.60 -6.29 -4.02
N ARG A 19 -20.72 -5.47 -3.41
CA ARG A 19 -20.15 -5.71 -2.07
C ARG A 19 -19.12 -4.65 -1.68
N SER A 20 -19.61 -3.66 -0.96
CA SER A 20 -18.85 -2.83 -0.04
C SER A 20 -18.46 -3.61 1.21
N SER A 21 -17.17 -3.67 1.58
CA SER A 21 -16.70 -3.73 2.98
C SER A 21 -15.19 -4.02 3.05
N GLY A 22 -14.38 -3.00 3.33
CA GLY A 22 -12.99 -3.18 3.76
C GLY A 22 -12.05 -2.08 3.34
N THR A 23 -12.18 -0.87 3.92
CA THR A 23 -11.35 0.30 3.62
C THR A 23 -9.86 0.01 3.84
N LEU A 24 -9.17 -0.41 2.77
CA LEU A 24 -7.74 -0.30 2.46
C LEU A 24 -7.50 -0.54 0.95
N SER A 25 -8.47 -0.18 0.11
CA SER A 25 -8.33 -0.20 -1.34
C SER A 25 -8.19 1.25 -1.82
N THR A 26 -6.95 1.69 -1.98
CA THR A 26 -6.59 2.87 -2.76
C THR A 26 -6.48 2.40 -4.20
N ALA A 27 -7.11 3.13 -5.14
CA ALA A 27 -7.32 2.77 -6.56
C ALA A 27 -6.30 1.75 -7.10
N TYR A 28 -6.79 0.53 -7.33
CA TYR A 28 -6.03 -0.57 -7.92
C TYR A 28 -5.40 -0.11 -9.24
N PRO A 29 -4.08 -0.25 -9.42
CA PRO A 29 -3.54 -0.46 -10.76
C PRO A 29 -4.22 -1.70 -11.36
N SER A 30 -4.37 -1.78 -12.70
CA SER A 30 -4.83 -3.01 -13.35
C SER A 30 -4.07 -4.22 -12.78
N ASP A 31 -4.74 -5.36 -12.58
CA ASP A 31 -4.14 -6.57 -11.97
C ASP A 31 -2.77 -6.95 -12.58
N ALA A 32 -2.54 -6.61 -13.85
CA ALA A 32 -1.26 -6.76 -14.54
C ALA A 32 -0.11 -5.94 -13.93
N LEU A 33 -0.33 -4.69 -13.52
CA LEU A 33 0.71 -3.83 -12.94
C LEU A 33 1.04 -4.28 -11.51
N ILE A 34 0.03 -4.68 -10.72
CA ILE A 34 0.23 -5.29 -9.39
C ILE A 34 1.00 -6.62 -9.55
N GLY A 35 0.63 -7.44 -10.53
CA GLY A 35 1.34 -8.69 -10.84
C GLY A 35 2.81 -8.47 -11.18
N CYS A 36 3.12 -7.50 -12.04
CA CYS A 36 4.49 -7.15 -12.41
C CYS A 36 5.31 -6.65 -11.20
N CYS A 37 4.76 -5.74 -10.38
CA CYS A 37 5.50 -5.24 -9.21
C CYS A 37 5.53 -6.21 -8.02
N ALA A 38 4.59 -7.17 -7.93
CA ALA A 38 4.65 -8.27 -6.97
C ALA A 38 5.81 -9.25 -7.27
N GLN A 39 6.16 -9.41 -8.55
CA GLN A 39 7.32 -10.18 -9.02
C GLN A 39 8.65 -9.40 -8.95
N GLY A 40 8.61 -8.11 -8.63
CA GLY A 40 9.81 -7.30 -8.49
C GLY A 40 10.66 -7.66 -7.26
N THR A 41 11.97 -7.46 -7.35
CA THR A 41 12.90 -7.63 -6.23
C THR A 41 12.56 -6.70 -5.07
N VAL A 42 12.68 -7.20 -3.85
CA VAL A 42 12.50 -6.40 -2.62
C VAL A 42 13.66 -5.41 -2.49
N ARG A 43 13.38 -4.11 -2.55
CA ARG A 43 14.38 -3.04 -2.38
C ARG A 43 14.67 -2.76 -0.91
N LYS A 44 13.65 -2.88 -0.06
CA LYS A 44 13.75 -2.73 1.39
C LYS A 44 12.61 -3.49 2.05
N ALA A 45 12.86 -4.06 3.22
CA ALA A 45 11.84 -4.63 4.06
C ALA A 45 12.10 -4.34 5.53
N GLY A 46 11.04 -4.38 6.34
CA GLY A 46 11.18 -4.25 7.79
C GLY A 46 9.85 -4.20 8.52
N ALA A 47 9.91 -4.41 9.83
CA ALA A 47 8.75 -4.30 10.70
C ALA A 47 8.44 -2.82 11.01
N LEU A 48 7.25 -2.37 10.65
CA LEU A 48 6.77 -1.00 10.89
C LEU A 48 5.43 -1.02 11.62
N ALA A 49 5.20 -0.02 12.47
CA ALA A 49 3.83 0.31 12.88
C ALA A 49 3.25 1.28 11.84
N VAL A 50 2.03 1.02 11.37
CA VAL A 50 1.37 1.80 10.33
C VAL A 50 0.03 2.32 10.85
N LYS A 51 -0.32 3.55 10.51
CA LYS A 51 -1.58 4.21 10.83
C LYS A 51 -2.03 5.08 9.66
N ASN A 52 -3.28 4.93 9.22
CA ASN A 52 -3.85 5.85 8.24
C ASN A 52 -3.95 7.27 8.83
N PHE A 53 -3.57 8.28 8.06
CA PHE A 53 -3.57 9.66 8.50
C PHE A 53 -4.62 10.48 7.75
N LEU A 54 -4.52 10.54 6.43
CA LEU A 54 -5.46 11.24 5.56
C LEU A 54 -6.01 10.27 4.51
N VAL A 55 -7.26 10.49 4.12
CA VAL A 55 -7.93 9.75 3.06
C VAL A 55 -8.55 10.73 2.09
N HIS A 56 -8.29 10.54 0.81
CA HIS A 56 -8.93 11.29 -0.25
C HIS A 56 -10.33 10.73 -0.54
N LYS A 57 -11.33 11.61 -0.57
CA LYS A 57 -12.73 11.28 -0.86
C LYS A 57 -13.08 11.65 -2.29
N LYS A 58 -14.14 11.01 -2.83
CA LYS A 58 -14.61 11.21 -4.21
C LYS A 58 -14.89 12.68 -4.56
N ASN A 59 -15.25 13.51 -3.59
CA ASN A 59 -15.53 14.94 -3.75
C ASN A 59 -14.26 15.83 -3.73
N LYS A 60 -13.08 15.28 -4.05
CA LYS A 60 -11.78 15.98 -3.97
C LYS A 60 -11.42 16.50 -2.59
N LYS A 61 -12.10 16.01 -1.55
CA LYS A 61 -11.85 16.42 -0.16
C LYS A 61 -10.89 15.46 0.48
N VAL A 62 -9.84 16.00 1.09
CA VAL A 62 -8.92 15.23 1.94
C VAL A 62 -9.45 15.33 3.37
N GLU A 63 -9.69 14.18 3.99
CA GLU A 63 -10.22 14.09 5.35
C GLU A 63 -9.33 13.21 6.24
N PRO A 64 -9.29 13.48 7.55
CA PRO A 64 -8.65 12.59 8.50
C PRO A 64 -9.24 11.17 8.47
N ALA A 65 -8.38 10.15 8.44
CA ALA A 65 -8.82 8.75 8.38
C ALA A 65 -9.71 8.35 9.57
N THR A 66 -10.72 7.50 9.36
CA THR A 66 -11.62 7.05 10.45
C THR A 66 -10.95 6.01 11.36
N LYS A 67 -10.16 5.09 10.79
CA LYS A 67 -9.37 4.10 11.55
C LYS A 67 -7.97 4.65 11.84
N ARG A 68 -7.75 5.13 13.06
CA ARG A 68 -6.47 5.74 13.50
C ARG A 68 -5.69 4.88 14.51
N LYS A 69 -5.99 3.59 14.62
CA LYS A 69 -5.22 2.67 15.47
C LYS A 69 -3.95 2.25 14.73
N TRP A 70 -2.82 2.33 15.42
CA TRP A 70 -1.55 1.79 14.92
C TRP A 70 -1.65 0.27 14.83
N LYS A 71 -1.14 -0.30 13.73
CA LYS A 71 -1.05 -1.74 13.51
C LYS A 71 0.35 -2.10 13.07
N HIS A 72 0.84 -3.25 13.51
CA HIS A 72 2.15 -3.74 13.12
C HIS A 72 2.05 -4.58 11.86
N TYR A 73 2.92 -4.29 10.90
CA TYR A 73 3.05 -5.02 9.66
C TYR A 73 4.53 -5.27 9.38
N TRP A 74 4.81 -6.39 8.71
CA TRP A 74 6.02 -6.50 7.93
C TRP A 74 5.76 -5.79 6.61
N VAL A 75 6.60 -4.82 6.28
CA VAL A 75 6.43 -3.98 5.09
C VAL A 75 7.54 -4.26 4.10
N CYS A 76 7.20 -4.60 2.86
CA CYS A 76 8.15 -4.80 1.77
C CYS A 76 7.92 -3.76 0.68
N LEU A 77 8.99 -3.10 0.25
CA LEU A 77 8.98 -2.24 -0.93
C LEU A 77 9.46 -3.03 -2.14
N LYS A 78 8.55 -3.30 -3.08
CA LYS A 78 8.85 -3.88 -4.40
C LYS A 78 8.37 -2.93 -5.49
N GLY A 79 9.23 -2.58 -6.43
CA GLY A 79 8.95 -1.47 -7.36
C GLY A 79 8.54 -0.20 -6.60
N CYS A 80 7.42 0.40 -6.97
CA CYS A 80 6.83 1.57 -6.30
C CYS A 80 5.66 1.21 -5.37
N THR A 81 5.57 -0.05 -4.92
CA THR A 81 4.46 -0.54 -4.09
C THR A 81 4.97 -1.03 -2.74
N LEU A 82 4.33 -0.56 -1.67
CA LEU A 82 4.52 -1.08 -0.32
C LEU A 82 3.50 -2.19 -0.07
N PHE A 83 3.99 -3.39 0.14
CA PHE A 83 3.20 -4.55 0.52
C PHE A 83 3.23 -4.71 2.04
N LEU A 84 2.05 -4.72 2.68
CA LEU A 84 1.88 -4.82 4.13
C LEU A 84 1.34 -6.19 4.47
N TYR A 85 2.14 -6.97 5.18
CA TYR A 85 1.80 -8.31 5.62
C TYR A 85 1.51 -8.28 7.12
N GLU A 86 0.38 -8.86 7.53
CA GLU A 86 0.14 -9.03 8.96
C GLU A 86 1.14 -10.02 9.53
N THR A 87 1.70 -9.67 10.68
CA THR A 87 2.60 -10.55 11.43
C THR A 87 1.80 -11.11 12.59
N ASP A 88 1.64 -12.43 12.66
CA ASP A 88 1.10 -13.09 13.86
C ASP A 88 2.18 -13.25 14.96
N GLY A 89 3.41 -12.84 14.66
CA GLY A 89 4.57 -12.92 15.56
C GLY A 89 5.13 -14.33 15.75
N ARG A 90 4.59 -15.33 15.04
CA ARG A 90 4.97 -16.74 15.16
C ARG A 90 5.57 -17.29 13.88
N SER A 91 5.10 -16.82 12.72
CA SER A 91 5.56 -17.25 11.39
C SER A 91 6.44 -16.19 10.73
N GLY A 92 7.50 -16.63 10.05
CA GLY A 92 8.31 -15.78 9.20
C GLY A 92 7.56 -15.40 7.93
N ILE A 93 7.79 -14.18 7.42
CA ILE A 93 7.22 -13.72 6.14
C ILE A 93 8.12 -14.24 5.03
N ASP A 94 7.56 -15.05 4.13
CA ASP A 94 8.26 -15.60 2.96
C ASP A 94 7.72 -15.03 1.65
N HIS A 95 8.20 -15.55 0.52
CA HIS A 95 7.79 -15.12 -0.82
C HIS A 95 6.37 -15.59 -1.21
N ASN A 96 5.81 -16.58 -0.50
CA ASN A 96 4.47 -17.13 -0.74
C ASN A 96 3.39 -16.47 0.13
N SER A 97 3.82 -15.71 1.13
CA SER A 97 2.94 -14.93 2.01
C SER A 97 2.10 -13.96 1.18
N VAL A 98 0.80 -13.87 1.48
CA VAL A 98 -0.13 -12.97 0.79
C VAL A 98 -0.18 -11.62 1.53
N PRO A 99 0.09 -10.49 0.86
CA PRO A 99 -0.01 -9.19 1.51
C PRO A 99 -1.45 -8.86 1.86
N LYS A 100 -1.68 -8.34 3.05
CA LYS A 100 -3.01 -7.91 3.47
C LYS A 100 -3.42 -6.59 2.81
N HIS A 101 -2.46 -5.69 2.63
CA HIS A 101 -2.66 -4.41 1.98
C HIS A 101 -1.52 -4.08 1.03
N ALA A 102 -1.82 -3.28 0.01
CA ALA A 102 -0.83 -2.71 -0.90
C ALA A 102 -1.04 -1.20 -0.98
N VAL A 103 0.03 -0.44 -0.82
CA VAL A 103 0.01 1.03 -0.95
C VAL A 103 0.90 1.41 -2.11
N TRP A 104 0.31 2.02 -3.13
CA TRP A 104 1.07 2.58 -4.24
C TRP A 104 1.74 3.88 -3.79
N ALA A 105 3.06 3.92 -3.97
CA ALA A 105 3.93 4.97 -3.47
C ALA A 105 4.67 5.72 -4.60
N GLU A 106 4.21 5.60 -5.84
CA GLU A 106 4.77 6.36 -6.95
C GLU A 106 4.40 7.84 -6.82
N TYR A 107 5.35 8.72 -7.14
CA TYR A 107 5.26 10.17 -6.94
C TYR A 107 4.88 10.57 -5.50
N SER A 108 5.24 9.73 -4.52
CA SER A 108 4.96 10.01 -3.11
C SER A 108 6.07 10.86 -2.47
N ILE A 109 5.67 11.63 -1.47
CA ILE A 109 6.59 12.43 -0.65
C ILE A 109 6.69 11.78 0.73
N LEU A 110 7.92 11.64 1.23
CA LEU A 110 8.23 11.15 2.56
C LEU A 110 8.77 12.28 3.43
N GLN A 111 8.23 12.43 4.63
CA GLN A 111 8.69 13.43 5.59
C GLN A 111 8.84 12.80 6.98
N ALA A 112 9.95 13.09 7.66
CA ALA A 112 10.06 12.79 9.09
C ALA A 112 9.05 13.63 9.89
N VAL A 113 8.49 13.04 10.95
CA VAL A 113 7.54 13.70 11.87
C VAL A 113 8.08 13.58 13.30
N PRO A 114 9.22 14.22 13.63
CA PRO A 114 9.80 14.18 14.97
C PRO A 114 8.89 14.81 16.04
N GLU A 115 7.98 15.70 15.65
CA GLU A 115 7.01 16.38 16.50
C GLU A 115 5.80 15.51 16.91
N HIS A 116 5.76 14.24 16.49
CA HIS A 116 4.61 13.38 16.77
C HIS A 116 4.43 13.17 18.30
N PRO A 117 3.26 13.48 18.87
CA PRO A 117 3.11 13.74 20.31
C PRO A 117 3.25 12.51 21.23
N LYS A 118 3.24 11.29 20.67
CA LYS A 118 3.20 10.04 21.44
C LYS A 118 4.25 9.00 21.03
N LYS A 119 4.98 9.24 19.94
CA LYS A 119 5.83 8.22 19.31
C LYS A 119 7.00 8.89 18.63
N ASP A 120 8.18 8.36 18.88
CA ASP A 120 9.40 8.72 18.17
C ASP A 120 9.55 7.93 16.87
N PHE A 121 10.48 8.40 16.02
CA PHE A 121 10.85 7.77 14.74
C PHE A 121 9.66 7.57 13.80
N VAL A 122 8.76 8.56 13.78
CA VAL A 122 7.61 8.58 12.88
C VAL A 122 7.99 9.30 11.58
N PHE A 123 7.51 8.76 10.46
CA PHE A 123 7.53 9.43 9.17
C PHE A 123 6.15 9.35 8.51
N CYS A 124 5.84 10.32 7.66
CA CYS A 124 4.61 10.39 6.88
C CYS A 124 4.93 10.10 5.42
N LEU A 125 4.10 9.26 4.78
CA LEU A 125 4.05 9.08 3.34
C LEU A 125 2.76 9.71 2.84
N SER A 126 2.85 10.70 1.96
CA SER A 126 1.71 11.23 1.23
C SER A 126 1.82 10.82 -0.23
N ASN A 127 0.78 10.18 -0.78
CA ASN A 127 0.80 9.68 -2.15
C ASN A 127 0.14 10.66 -3.14
N SER A 128 0.30 10.38 -4.43
CA SER A 128 -0.26 11.18 -5.53
C SER A 128 -1.79 11.16 -5.61
N LEU A 129 -2.44 10.28 -4.85
CA LEU A 129 -3.89 10.14 -4.81
C LEU A 129 -4.55 10.96 -3.69
N GLY A 130 -3.74 11.65 -2.86
CA GLY A 130 -4.21 12.46 -1.74
C GLY A 130 -4.41 11.68 -0.43
N ASP A 131 -4.01 10.41 -0.39
CA ASP A 131 -3.95 9.65 0.86
C ASP A 131 -2.62 9.89 1.57
N ALA A 132 -2.65 9.84 2.91
CA ALA A 132 -1.44 9.90 3.72
C ALA A 132 -1.45 8.85 4.83
N PHE A 133 -0.27 8.31 5.10
CA PHE A 133 -0.04 7.25 6.07
C PHE A 133 1.12 7.62 6.98
N LEU A 134 0.96 7.36 8.28
CA LEU A 134 2.04 7.48 9.26
C LEU A 134 2.65 6.10 9.50
N PHE A 135 3.97 6.07 9.46
CA PHE A 135 4.79 4.90 9.72
C PHE A 135 5.69 5.19 10.92
N GLN A 136 5.85 4.22 11.80
CA GLN A 136 6.80 4.27 12.89
C GLN A 136 7.83 3.18 12.68
N VAL A 137 9.10 3.57 12.61
CA VAL A 137 10.22 2.64 12.65
C VAL A 137 10.51 2.30 14.12
N ARG A 138 10.78 1.03 14.42
CA ARG A 138 11.38 0.71 15.73
C ARG A 138 12.79 1.28 15.72
N GLY A 139 13.07 2.23 16.60
CA GLY A 139 14.43 2.76 16.75
C GLY A 139 15.41 1.60 16.90
N LEU A 140 16.45 1.57 16.06
CA LEU A 140 17.62 0.74 16.31
C LEU A 140 18.15 1.19 17.67
N ARG A 141 17.91 0.42 18.73
CA ARG A 141 18.77 0.50 19.91
C ARG A 141 20.12 0.00 19.42
N LEU A 142 20.99 0.94 19.03
CA LEU A 142 22.40 0.64 18.95
C LEU A 142 22.79 0.17 20.36
N PRO A 143 23.37 -1.03 20.52
CA PRO A 143 23.95 -1.40 21.80
C PRO A 143 25.01 -0.33 22.13
N ALA A 144 24.93 0.19 23.36
CA ALA A 144 25.91 1.13 23.90
C ALA A 144 27.30 0.50 24.00
#